data_AF-A0A174H2T2-F1
#
_entry.id   AF-A0A174H2T2-F1
#
_cell.length_a   1.000
_cell.length_b   1.000
_cell.length_c   1.000
_cell.angle_alpha   90.00
_cell.angle_beta   90.00
_cell.angle_gamma   90.00
#
_symmetry.space_group_name_H-M   'P 1'
#
loop_
_entity.id
_entity.type
_entity.pdbx_description
1 polymer ?
#
loop_
_entity_poly.entity_id
_entity_poly.type
_entity_poly.pdbx_seq_one_letter_code
_entity_poly.pdbx_strand_id
1 'polypeptide(L)'
;MNQQLTTVTEEIEELKSRKEQLIFQAECSTDKDMTNLSKKYDQMNNNLDILDSQDISLKKQLEKDAAAFREEKFRPEPEQYTELLDTRIQIRPDFRDKLIEQLKGTFGKYYDYHRRDIAANEVDYLNAEDPDVFSHRAWELEYQRKQEMRRNQPARTKKKSYDMEL
;
A
#
# COMPACT_ATOMS: atom_id res chain seq x y z
N MET A 1 22.58 32.80 77.22
CA MET A 1 22.45 33.52 75.93
C MET A 1 23.57 33.18 74.95
N ASN A 2 24.85 33.08 75.34
CA ASN A 2 25.93 32.80 74.38
C ASN A 2 25.88 31.42 73.71
N GLN A 3 25.47 30.37 74.44
CA GLN A 3 25.53 28.99 73.93
C GLN A 3 24.59 28.72 72.75
N GLN A 4 23.37 29.30 72.77
CA GLN A 4 22.43 29.23 71.65
C GLN A 4 22.96 29.95 70.41
N LEU A 5 23.65 31.08 70.61
CA LEU A 5 24.26 31.86 69.54
C LEU A 5 25.39 31.09 68.84
N THR A 6 26.18 30.33 69.60
CA THR A 6 27.24 29.46 69.06
C THR A 6 26.65 28.33 68.23
N THR A 7 25.65 27.60 68.76
CA THR A 7 25.00 26.50 68.03
C THR A 7 24.35 26.96 66.72
N VAL A 8 23.65 28.10 66.73
CA VAL A 8 23.05 28.66 65.51
C VAL A 8 24.12 29.04 64.48
N THR A 9 25.30 29.48 64.93
CA THR A 9 26.40 29.83 64.02
C THR A 9 26.98 28.59 63.34
N GLU A 10 27.18 27.50 64.09
CA GLU A 10 27.66 26.21 63.55
C GLU A 10 26.67 25.63 62.54
N GLU A 11 25.37 25.65 62.84
CA GLU A 11 24.33 25.20 61.91
C GLU A 11 24.33 26.02 60.61
N ILE A 12 24.56 27.33 60.67
CA ILE A 12 24.64 28.18 59.47
C ILE A 12 25.85 27.82 58.60
N GLU A 13 27.01 27.52 59.19
CA GLU A 13 28.20 27.11 58.44
C GLU A 13 28.02 25.73 57.81
N GLU A 14 27.44 24.77 58.54
CA GLU A 14 27.15 23.44 58.01
C GLU A 14 26.16 23.53 56.83
N LEU A 15 25.11 24.35 56.95
CA LEU A 15 24.16 24.57 55.87
C LEU A 15 24.80 25.20 54.63
N LYS A 16 25.73 26.15 54.80
CA LYS A 16 26.48 26.74 53.67
C LYS A 16 27.34 25.69 52.96
N SER A 17 28.09 24.89 53.72
CA SER A 17 28.93 23.82 53.17
C SER A 17 28.11 22.79 52.40
N ARG A 18 26.98 22.33 52.95
CA ARG A 18 26.05 21.42 52.25
C ARG A 18 25.47 22.05 50.98
N LYS A 19 25.13 23.33 51.01
CA LYS A 19 24.63 24.05 49.82
C LYS A 19 25.69 24.07 48.70
N GLU A 20 26.94 24.38 49.01
CA GLU A 20 28.03 24.39 48.03
C GLU A 20 28.30 22.99 47.46
N GLN A 21 28.23 21.95 48.30
CA GLN A 21 28.36 20.57 47.86
C GLN A 21 27.25 20.18 46.87
N LEU A 22 25.99 20.57 47.14
CA LEU A 22 24.86 20.30 46.25
C LEU A 22 24.97 21.04 44.91
N ILE A 23 25.41 22.30 44.92
CA ILE A 23 25.66 23.09 43.70
C ILE A 23 26.74 22.39 42.85
N PHE A 24 27.82 21.92 43.49
CA PHE A 24 28.89 21.21 42.81
C PHE A 24 28.43 19.84 42.24
N GLN A 25 27.63 19.08 43.00
CA GLN A 25 27.04 17.82 42.52
C GLN A 25 26.13 18.01 41.31
N ALA A 26 25.43 19.14 41.24
CA ALA A 26 24.61 19.51 40.08
C ALA A 26 25.44 20.10 38.93
N GLU A 27 26.78 19.99 38.98
CA GLU A 27 27.73 20.57 38.01
C GLU A 27 27.53 22.08 37.80
N CYS A 28 26.99 22.77 38.80
CA CYS A 28 26.74 24.20 38.80
C CYS A 28 27.87 24.92 39.54
N SER A 29 28.16 26.17 39.15
CA SER A 29 29.15 27.01 39.86
C SER A 29 28.49 28.03 40.78
N THR A 30 27.23 28.37 40.51
CA THR A 30 26.47 29.39 41.23
C THR A 30 25.00 29.00 41.38
N ASP A 31 24.31 29.63 42.33
CA ASP A 31 22.83 29.54 42.44
C ASP A 31 22.13 29.91 41.13
N LYS A 32 22.69 30.86 40.38
CA LYS A 32 22.14 31.28 39.09
C LYS A 32 22.19 30.15 38.06
N ASP A 33 23.28 29.39 38.02
CA ASP A 33 23.40 28.23 37.13
C ASP A 33 22.34 27.19 37.47
N MET A 34 22.08 26.98 38.77
CA MET A 34 21.06 26.06 39.24
C MET A 34 19.65 26.48 38.81
N THR A 35 19.33 27.77 38.90
CA THR A 35 18.05 28.29 38.40
C THR A 35 17.91 28.19 36.88
N ASN A 36 19.01 28.36 36.13
CA ASN A 36 19.01 28.21 34.68
C ASN A 36 18.82 26.75 34.28
N LEU A 37 19.46 25.83 35.00
CA LEU A 37 19.32 24.39 34.80
C LEU A 37 17.88 23.95 35.05
N SER A 38 17.25 24.42 36.13
CA SER A 38 15.83 24.18 36.41
C SER A 38 14.92 24.63 35.26
N LYS A 39 15.10 25.86 34.75
CA LYS A 39 14.34 26.37 33.59
C LYS A 39 14.53 25.52 32.33
N LYS A 40 15.73 24.96 32.10
CA LYS A 40 15.98 24.05 30.97
C LYS A 40 15.21 22.75 31.11
N TYR A 41 15.16 22.18 32.32
CA TYR A 41 14.37 20.98 32.58
C TYR A 41 12.87 21.23 32.38
N ASP A 42 12.35 22.36 32.85
CA ASP A 42 10.95 22.74 32.63
C ASP A 42 10.63 22.87 31.13
N GLN A 43 11.53 23.51 30.36
CA GLN A 43 11.40 23.60 28.91
C GLN A 43 11.44 22.23 28.23
N MET A 44 12.34 21.34 28.67
CA MET A 44 12.46 19.99 28.13
C MET A 44 11.18 19.17 28.40
N ASN A 45 10.59 19.33 29.59
CA ASN A 45 9.35 18.66 29.94
C ASN A 45 8.18 19.13 29.07
N ASN A 46 8.05 20.45 28.88
CA ASN A 46 7.04 21.00 27.97
C ASN A 46 7.23 20.49 26.52
N ASN A 47 8.48 20.37 26.06
CA ASN A 47 8.76 19.84 24.73
C ASN A 47 8.38 18.35 24.61
N LEU A 48 8.61 17.56 25.66
CA LEU A 48 8.20 16.15 25.70
C LEU A 48 6.66 16.02 25.61
N ASP A 49 5.92 16.84 26.35
CA ASP A 49 4.44 16.84 26.31
C ASP A 49 3.91 17.20 24.91
N ILE A 50 4.57 18.15 24.23
CA ILE A 50 4.24 18.51 22.84
C ILE A 50 4.51 17.34 21.89
N LEU A 51 5.66 16.68 22.01
CA LEU A 51 6.02 15.54 21.16
C LEU A 51 5.06 14.37 21.35
N ASP A 52 4.70 14.05 22.59
CA ASP A 52 3.74 12.98 22.89
C ASP A 52 2.36 13.28 22.29
N SER A 53 1.89 14.53 22.44
CA SER A 53 0.63 14.97 21.82
C SER A 53 0.65 14.86 20.29
N GLN A 54 1.79 15.17 19.65
CA GLN A 54 1.97 15.05 18.21
C GLN A 54 1.97 13.59 17.75
N ASP A 55 2.67 12.70 18.46
CA ASP A 55 2.73 11.27 18.13
C ASP A 55 1.34 10.64 18.15
N ILE A 56 0.56 10.91 19.22
CA ILE A 56 -0.82 10.44 19.34
C ILE A 56 -1.67 10.94 18.17
N SER A 57 -1.53 12.22 17.81
CA SER A 57 -2.31 12.80 16.71
C SER A 57 -1.95 12.19 15.35
N LEU A 58 -0.66 12.00 15.08
CA LEU A 58 -0.17 11.43 13.82
C LEU A 58 -0.56 9.96 13.69
N LYS A 59 -0.45 9.19 14.78
CA LYS A 59 -0.86 7.78 14.79
C LYS A 59 -2.34 7.61 14.47
N LYS A 60 -3.20 8.45 15.05
CA LYS A 60 -4.64 8.46 14.76
C LYS A 60 -4.93 8.81 13.30
N GLN A 61 -4.18 9.76 12.74
CA GLN A 61 -4.33 10.14 11.33
C GLN A 61 -3.86 9.02 10.40
N LEU A 62 -2.74 8.36 10.71
CA LEU A 62 -2.24 7.22 9.96
C LEU A 62 -3.25 6.06 9.93
N GLU A 63 -3.89 5.74 11.06
CA GLU A 63 -4.94 4.72 11.11
C GLU A 63 -6.15 5.09 10.24
N LYS A 64 -6.56 6.35 10.26
CA LYS A 64 -7.66 6.86 9.42
C LYS A 64 -7.31 6.78 7.93
N ASP A 65 -6.10 7.19 7.56
CA ASP A 65 -5.65 7.18 6.17
C ASP A 65 -5.45 5.75 5.66
N ALA A 66 -4.94 4.85 6.51
CA ALA A 66 -4.86 3.43 6.19
C ALA A 66 -6.24 2.80 6.00
N ALA A 67 -7.24 3.19 6.80
CA ALA A 67 -8.62 2.76 6.61
C ALA A 67 -9.21 3.32 5.30
N ALA A 68 -9.01 4.61 5.03
CA ALA A 68 -9.44 5.25 3.79
C ALA A 68 -8.83 4.56 2.56
N PHE A 69 -7.53 4.26 2.59
CA PHE A 69 -6.83 3.56 1.51
C PHE A 69 -7.36 2.14 1.28
N ARG A 70 -7.73 1.42 2.34
CA ARG A 70 -8.35 0.08 2.21
C ARG A 70 -9.76 0.14 1.63
N GLU A 71 -10.54 1.14 2.03
CA GLU A 71 -11.91 1.38 1.55
C GLU A 71 -11.96 1.99 0.14
N GLU A 72 -10.89 2.70 -0.24
CA GLU A 72 -10.58 3.13 -1.60
C GLU A 72 -10.19 1.90 -2.41
N LYS A 73 -11.15 0.98 -2.55
CA LYS A 73 -11.15 -0.05 -3.56
C LYS A 73 -10.98 0.68 -4.88
N PHE A 74 -9.93 0.34 -5.62
CA PHE A 74 -9.74 0.81 -6.99
C PHE A 74 -11.00 0.49 -7.79
N ARG A 75 -11.85 1.49 -7.99
CA ARG A 75 -13.04 1.44 -8.83
C ARG A 75 -12.68 2.23 -10.07
N PRO A 76 -12.02 1.60 -11.05
CA PRO A 76 -11.82 2.25 -12.34
C PRO A 76 -13.20 2.68 -12.85
N GLU A 77 -13.26 3.81 -13.54
CA GLU A 77 -14.49 4.22 -14.21
C GLU A 77 -15.00 3.03 -15.06
N PRO A 78 -16.31 2.79 -15.17
CA PRO A 78 -16.85 1.63 -15.87
C PRO A 78 -16.22 1.43 -17.25
N GLU A 79 -15.95 2.52 -17.98
CA GLU A 79 -15.27 2.54 -19.26
C GLU A 79 -13.83 1.99 -19.16
N GLN A 80 -13.05 2.45 -18.17
CA GLN A 80 -11.69 1.97 -17.92
C GLN A 80 -11.68 0.48 -17.54
N TYR A 81 -12.66 0.02 -16.76
CA TYR A 81 -12.80 -1.39 -16.44
C TYR A 81 -13.06 -2.23 -17.70
N THR A 82 -13.94 -1.75 -18.58
CA THR A 82 -14.23 -2.46 -19.84
C THR A 82 -13.02 -2.53 -20.76
N GLU A 83 -12.23 -1.46 -20.90
CA GLU A 83 -11.00 -1.47 -21.71
C GLU A 83 -9.96 -2.45 -21.16
N LEU A 84 -9.80 -2.52 -19.83
CA LEU A 84 -8.91 -3.48 -19.18
C LEU A 84 -9.36 -4.91 -19.42
N LEU A 85 -10.67 -5.17 -19.32
CA LEU A 85 -11.25 -6.49 -19.57
C LEU A 85 -11.05 -6.91 -21.03
N ASP A 86 -11.29 -6.00 -21.99
CA ASP A 86 -11.08 -6.25 -23.42
C ASP A 86 -9.63 -6.56 -23.74
N THR A 87 -8.70 -5.76 -23.19
CA THR A 87 -7.27 -5.98 -23.33
C THR A 87 -6.87 -7.34 -22.76
N ARG A 88 -7.41 -7.71 -21.58
CA ARG A 88 -7.15 -9.01 -20.97
C ARG A 88 -7.65 -10.16 -21.82
N ILE A 89 -8.88 -10.07 -22.34
CA ILE A 89 -9.45 -11.08 -23.26
C ILE A 89 -8.57 -11.25 -24.49
N GLN A 90 -7.99 -10.16 -25.01
CA GLN A 90 -7.12 -10.21 -26.18
C GLN A 90 -5.78 -10.91 -25.90
N ILE A 91 -5.12 -10.62 -24.78
CA ILE A 91 -3.76 -11.13 -24.52
C ILE A 91 -3.75 -12.51 -23.84
N ARG A 92 -4.77 -12.86 -23.06
CA ARG A 92 -4.79 -14.06 -22.20
C ARG A 92 -4.57 -15.36 -22.97
N PRO A 93 -5.16 -15.60 -24.16
CA PRO A 93 -4.91 -16.82 -24.93
C PRO A 93 -3.43 -16.99 -25.28
N ASP A 94 -2.78 -15.95 -25.80
CA ASP A 94 -1.38 -16.00 -26.22
C ASP A 94 -0.42 -16.31 -25.06
N PHE A 95 -0.65 -15.68 -23.90
CA PHE A 95 0.14 -15.95 -22.70
C PHE A 95 -0.08 -17.37 -22.19
N ARG A 96 -1.33 -17.83 -22.15
CA ARG A 96 -1.70 -19.16 -21.69
C ARG A 96 -1.08 -20.23 -22.57
N ASP A 97 -1.16 -20.07 -23.89
CA ASP A 97 -0.61 -21.04 -24.85
C ASP A 97 0.91 -21.11 -24.76
N LYS A 98 1.59 -19.95 -24.69
CA LYS A 98 3.05 -19.91 -24.47
C LYS A 98 3.46 -20.64 -23.20
N LEU A 99 2.75 -20.39 -22.09
CA LEU A 99 3.05 -21.05 -20.81
C LEU A 99 2.80 -22.56 -20.89
N ILE A 100 1.68 -22.98 -21.49
CA ILE A 100 1.35 -24.40 -21.68
C ILE A 100 2.43 -25.09 -22.53
N GLU A 101 2.88 -24.48 -23.62
CA GLU A 101 3.93 -25.05 -24.45
C GLU A 101 5.28 -25.15 -23.73
N GLN A 102 5.64 -24.15 -22.92
CA GLN A 102 6.83 -24.21 -22.05
C GLN A 102 6.73 -25.35 -21.03
N LEU A 103 5.57 -25.53 -20.40
CA LEU A 103 5.34 -26.60 -19.43
C LEU A 103 5.39 -27.97 -20.11
N LYS A 104 4.76 -28.14 -21.28
CA LYS A 104 4.86 -29.37 -22.07
C LYS A 104 6.31 -29.68 -22.45
N GLY A 105 7.08 -28.68 -22.88
CA GLY A 105 8.50 -28.85 -23.20
C GLY A 105 9.33 -29.27 -21.98
N THR A 106 9.04 -28.71 -20.81
CA THR A 106 9.77 -28.98 -19.57
C THR A 106 9.43 -30.35 -18.99
N PHE A 107 8.15 -30.71 -18.94
CA PHE A 107 7.69 -31.95 -18.31
C PHE A 107 7.60 -33.14 -19.29
N GLY A 108 7.52 -32.87 -20.60
CA GLY A 108 7.44 -33.88 -21.65
C GLY A 108 6.32 -34.89 -21.39
N LYS A 109 6.69 -36.18 -21.28
CA LYS A 109 5.76 -37.28 -20.99
C LYS A 109 5.09 -37.21 -19.62
N TYR A 110 5.64 -36.42 -18.69
CA TYR A 110 5.08 -36.23 -17.35
C TYR A 110 4.16 -35.01 -17.26
N TYR A 111 3.88 -34.34 -18.37
CA TYR A 111 2.93 -33.24 -18.40
C TYR A 111 1.51 -33.75 -18.09
N ASP A 112 0.93 -33.27 -17.00
CA ASP A 112 -0.38 -33.67 -16.50
C ASP A 112 -1.44 -32.62 -16.85
N TYR A 113 -2.36 -33.00 -17.74
CA TYR A 113 -3.47 -32.14 -18.18
C TYR A 113 -4.46 -31.82 -17.06
N HIS A 114 -4.72 -32.76 -16.15
CA HIS A 114 -5.65 -32.54 -15.04
C HIS A 114 -5.09 -31.52 -14.05
N ARG A 115 -3.80 -31.60 -13.71
CA ARG A 115 -3.15 -30.59 -12.87
C ARG A 115 -3.14 -29.21 -13.53
N ARG A 116 -2.96 -29.15 -14.85
CA ARG A 116 -3.06 -27.88 -15.59
C ARG A 116 -4.45 -27.26 -15.49
N ASP A 117 -5.51 -28.06 -15.62
CA ASP A 117 -6.89 -27.55 -15.55
C ASP A 117 -7.23 -27.05 -14.14
N ILE A 118 -6.78 -27.76 -13.10
CA ILE A 118 -6.91 -27.30 -11.71
C ILE A 118 -6.18 -25.97 -11.50
N ALA A 119 -4.93 -25.87 -11.97
CA ALA A 119 -4.14 -24.64 -11.84
C ALA A 119 -4.76 -23.47 -12.63
N ALA A 120 -5.38 -23.72 -13.78
CA ALA A 120 -6.09 -22.68 -14.53
C ALA A 120 -7.27 -22.11 -13.75
N ASN A 121 -8.07 -22.97 -13.10
CA ASN A 121 -9.18 -22.50 -12.26
C ASN A 121 -8.69 -21.70 -11.05
N GLU A 122 -7.56 -22.10 -10.45
CA GLU A 122 -6.95 -21.37 -9.32
C GLU A 122 -6.50 -19.96 -9.72
N VAL A 123 -5.90 -19.82 -10.91
CA VAL A 123 -5.51 -18.50 -11.44
C VAL A 123 -6.73 -17.59 -11.61
N ASP A 124 -7.84 -18.12 -12.11
CA ASP A 124 -9.06 -17.33 -12.32
C ASP A 124 -9.65 -16.85 -10.99
N TYR A 125 -9.64 -17.72 -9.97
CA TYR A 125 -10.02 -17.37 -8.60
C TYR A 125 -9.11 -16.28 -8.00
N LEU A 126 -7.80 -16.43 -8.13
CA LEU A 126 -6.82 -15.46 -7.61
C LEU A 126 -6.92 -14.10 -8.30
N ASN A 127 -7.27 -14.07 -9.58
CA ASN A 127 -7.50 -12.84 -10.33
C ASN A 127 -8.84 -12.18 -9.99
N ALA A 128 -9.66 -12.79 -9.13
CA ALA A 128 -11.04 -12.38 -8.83
C ALA A 128 -11.85 -12.14 -10.11
N GLU A 129 -11.58 -12.93 -11.15
CA GLU A 129 -12.30 -12.85 -12.41
C GLU A 129 -13.64 -13.54 -12.25
N ASP A 130 -14.72 -12.77 -12.45
CA ASP A 130 -16.04 -13.37 -12.63
C ASP A 130 -16.08 -14.11 -13.97
N PRO A 131 -16.20 -15.45 -13.98
CA PRO A 131 -16.15 -16.24 -15.20
C PRO A 131 -17.28 -15.89 -16.17
N ASP A 132 -18.46 -15.50 -15.66
CA ASP A 132 -19.62 -15.18 -16.46
C ASP A 132 -19.42 -13.83 -17.15
N VAL A 133 -18.92 -12.82 -16.42
CA VAL A 133 -18.60 -11.50 -16.99
C VAL A 133 -17.53 -11.61 -18.07
N PHE A 134 -16.47 -12.37 -17.81
CA PHE A 134 -15.39 -12.57 -18.77
C PHE A 134 -15.89 -13.29 -20.04
N SER A 135 -16.65 -14.39 -19.87
CA SER A 135 -17.18 -15.18 -20.98
C SER A 135 -18.18 -14.40 -21.82
N HIS A 136 -19.06 -13.64 -21.17
CA HIS A 136 -20.04 -12.80 -21.85
C HIS A 136 -19.35 -11.74 -22.72
N ARG A 137 -18.40 -11.00 -22.15
CA ARG A 137 -17.66 -9.96 -22.88
C ARG A 137 -16.82 -10.53 -24.02
N ALA A 138 -16.19 -11.69 -23.81
CA ALA A 138 -15.45 -12.38 -24.87
C ALA A 138 -16.36 -12.75 -26.06
N TRP A 139 -17.58 -13.22 -25.78
CA TRP A 139 -18.58 -13.50 -26.81
C TRP A 139 -19.02 -12.23 -27.55
N GLU A 140 -19.25 -11.11 -26.85
CA GLU A 140 -19.61 -9.82 -27.46
C GLU A 140 -18.54 -9.36 -28.45
N LEU A 141 -17.26 -9.39 -28.07
CA LEU A 141 -16.13 -9.02 -28.93
C LEU A 141 -16.04 -9.94 -30.15
N GLU A 142 -16.19 -11.23 -29.96
CA GLU A 142 -16.15 -12.21 -31.06
C GLU A 142 -17.31 -11.99 -32.04
N TYR A 143 -18.50 -11.68 -31.52
CA TYR A 143 -19.68 -11.36 -32.31
C TYR A 143 -19.48 -10.06 -33.10
N GLN A 144 -18.95 -9.00 -32.47
CA GLN A 144 -18.63 -7.73 -33.14
C GLN A 144 -17.65 -7.94 -34.30
N ARG A 145 -16.55 -8.66 -34.07
CA ARG A 145 -15.57 -9.01 -35.12
C ARG A 145 -16.23 -9.77 -36.28
N LYS A 146 -17.12 -10.72 -36.00
CA LYS A 146 -17.88 -11.46 -37.02
C LYS A 146 -18.80 -10.54 -37.83
N GLN A 147 -19.40 -9.54 -37.21
CA GLN A 147 -20.24 -8.54 -37.90
C GLN A 147 -19.42 -7.60 -38.77
N GLU A 148 -18.28 -7.10 -38.28
CA GLU A 148 -17.36 -6.26 -39.04
C GLU A 148 -16.81 -7.00 -40.27
N MET A 149 -16.39 -8.26 -40.11
CA MET A 149 -15.95 -9.10 -41.22
C MET A 149 -17.03 -9.30 -42.29
N ARG A 150 -18.30 -9.40 -41.89
CA ARG A 150 -19.43 -9.48 -42.83
C ARG A 150 -19.71 -8.17 -43.54
N ARG A 151 -19.57 -7.03 -42.86
CA ARG A 151 -19.69 -5.70 -43.49
C ARG A 151 -18.54 -5.41 -44.45
N ASN A 152 -17.34 -5.87 -44.10
CA ASN A 152 -16.12 -5.68 -44.87
C ASN A 152 -15.91 -6.77 -45.95
N GLN A 153 -16.81 -7.76 -46.05
CA GLN A 153 -16.76 -8.74 -47.13
C GLN A 153 -17.17 -8.07 -48.44
N PRO A 154 -16.35 -8.17 -49.50
CA PRO A 154 -16.71 -7.64 -50.81
C PRO A 154 -17.98 -8.35 -51.30
N ALA A 155 -18.99 -7.57 -51.68
CA ALA A 155 -20.21 -8.11 -52.26
C ALA A 155 -19.84 -9.01 -53.45
N ARG A 156 -20.17 -10.30 -53.37
CA ARG A 156 -20.02 -11.24 -54.49
C ARG A 156 -20.80 -10.67 -55.68
N THR A 157 -20.08 -10.07 -56.63
CA THR A 157 -20.62 -9.79 -57.96
C THR A 157 -20.97 -11.13 -58.59
N LYS A 158 -22.27 -11.47 -58.59
CA LYS A 158 -22.76 -12.62 -59.35
C LYS A 158 -22.41 -12.38 -60.81
N LYS A 159 -21.36 -13.02 -61.34
CA LYS A 159 -21.16 -13.14 -62.78
C LYS A 159 -22.38 -13.89 -63.33
N LYS A 160 -23.28 -13.19 -64.00
CA LYS A 160 -24.29 -13.80 -64.87
C LYS A 160 -23.55 -14.36 -66.08
N SER A 161 -23.23 -15.65 -66.08
CA SER A 161 -22.92 -16.36 -67.33
C SER A 161 -24.24 -16.69 -68.01
N TYR A 162 -24.68 -15.82 -68.93
CA TYR A 162 -25.62 -16.19 -69.97
C TYR A 162 -24.80 -16.39 -71.23
N ASP A 163 -24.47 -17.65 -71.54
CA ASP A 163 -24.17 -18.08 -72.90
C ASP A 163 -24.97 -19.37 -73.12
N MET A 164 -26.12 -19.21 -73.76
CA MET A 164 -26.78 -20.27 -74.51
C MET A 164 -26.59 -19.87 -75.97
N GLU A 165 -25.53 -20.37 -76.59
CA GLU A 165 -25.44 -20.42 -78.05
C GLU A 165 -26.02 -21.77 -78.50
N LEU A 166 -26.84 -21.70 -79.55
CA LEU A 166 -27.67 -22.76 -80.11
C LEU A 166 -27.16 -23.09 -81.51
#